data_AF-A0A520K2E2-F1
#
_entry.id   AF-A0A520K2E2-F1
#
_cell.length_a   1.000
_cell.length_b   1.000
_cell.length_c   1.000
_cell.angle_alpha   90.00
_cell.angle_beta   90.00
_cell.angle_gamma   90.00
#
_symmetry.space_group_name_H-M   'P 1'
#
loop_
_entity.id
_entity.type
_entity.pdbx_description
1 polymer ?
#
loop_
_entity_poly.entity_id
_entity_poly.type
_entity_poly.pdbx_seq_one_letter_code
_entity_poly.pdbx_strand_id
1 'polypeptide(L)'
;MIGYGQAGGRVAESFVEYNKRTGQNFVVRALAINTAWSDLAGLTSIPMEDRLLVGESLTRGHGIGADNELGAKVATDDIHTIQAAIDKRGTYQVDAFLIIAGLGGGTGSGGAPVLARRLKKLYEEPVYGLGILPAKDEGSLYSLNAARSLMTFVNEVDNLFLFDNDAWKKGGESIKEAFIDINDEIVRRFGILFGAGESNEVGQLVVDAAEVINTLKGGGISTIGYASEEIENKGFFKKLFGKKDTIDDLETVTRITSLVRRAVAGRLTIPCDVTTAEKALIIAAGPPTELNRKGIEKSKMRIEEMIRGKEVRGGDFPLPRGQHVSAIVLFAGVSDIPRIKELQEIGAEAQEKIKVVSSEKEQEYIELLNSNGAIKPLF
;
A
#
# COMPACT_ATOMS: atom_id res chain seq x y z
N MET A 1 -10.04 2.03 -6.39
CA MET A 1 -9.14 2.51 -5.32
C MET A 1 -9.91 3.42 -4.37
N ILE A 2 -9.66 3.28 -3.06
CA ILE A 2 -10.33 4.06 -2.02
C ILE A 2 -9.26 4.62 -1.09
N GLY A 3 -9.06 5.94 -1.11
CA GLY A 3 -8.18 6.63 -0.17
C GLY A 3 -8.94 7.01 1.10
N TYR A 4 -8.50 6.53 2.26
CA TYR A 4 -9.15 6.80 3.55
C TYR A 4 -8.26 7.66 4.45
N GLY A 5 -8.78 8.81 4.88
CA GLY A 5 -8.03 9.85 5.59
C GLY A 5 -7.09 10.66 4.67
N GLN A 6 -6.33 11.59 5.26
CA GLN A 6 -5.48 12.52 4.50
C GLN A 6 -4.42 11.82 3.65
N ALA A 7 -3.58 10.97 4.28
CA ALA A 7 -2.52 10.24 3.58
C ALA A 7 -3.09 9.30 2.50
N GLY A 8 -4.17 8.58 2.83
CA GLY A 8 -4.85 7.70 1.88
C GLY A 8 -5.40 8.46 0.67
N GLY A 9 -6.05 9.60 0.90
CA GLY A 9 -6.56 10.47 -0.17
C GLY A 9 -5.45 11.02 -1.08
N ARG A 10 -4.33 11.45 -0.51
CA ARG A 10 -3.18 11.96 -1.29
C ARG A 10 -2.53 10.88 -2.14
N VAL A 11 -2.33 9.68 -1.60
CA VAL A 11 -1.77 8.56 -2.38
C VAL A 11 -2.75 8.09 -3.47
N ALA A 12 -4.05 8.03 -3.17
CA ALA A 12 -5.07 7.72 -4.19
C ALA A 12 -5.07 8.76 -5.33
N GLU A 13 -4.88 10.04 -5.00
CA GLU A 13 -4.70 11.11 -5.98
C GLU A 13 -3.45 10.91 -6.84
N SER A 14 -2.30 10.60 -6.23
CA SER A 14 -1.07 10.28 -6.96
C SER A 14 -1.25 9.07 -7.89
N PHE A 15 -2.05 8.06 -7.51
CA PHE A 15 -2.38 6.94 -8.40
C PHE A 15 -3.19 7.40 -9.61
N VAL A 16 -4.20 8.25 -9.42
CA VAL A 16 -5.00 8.81 -10.53
C VAL A 16 -4.12 9.63 -11.47
N GLU A 17 -3.20 10.43 -10.94
CA GLU A 17 -2.24 11.21 -11.71
C GLU A 17 -1.27 10.33 -12.49
N TYR A 18 -0.72 9.31 -11.83
CA TYR A 18 0.16 8.33 -12.46
C TYR A 18 -0.56 7.60 -13.60
N ASN A 19 -1.77 7.11 -13.36
CA ASN A 19 -2.61 6.43 -14.37
C ASN A 19 -2.84 7.32 -15.60
N LYS A 20 -3.21 8.59 -15.40
CA LYS A 20 -3.38 9.56 -16.49
C LYS A 20 -2.06 9.83 -17.24
N ARG A 21 -0.96 10.01 -16.51
CA ARG A 21 0.36 10.35 -17.08
C ARG A 21 0.97 9.20 -17.89
N THR A 22 0.79 7.96 -17.44
CA THR A 22 1.32 6.78 -18.12
C THR A 22 0.38 6.25 -19.21
N GLY A 23 -0.89 6.69 -19.21
CA GLY A 23 -1.92 6.15 -20.11
C GLY A 23 -2.31 4.70 -19.79
N GLN A 24 -1.95 4.22 -18.60
CA GLN A 24 -2.38 2.91 -18.10
C GLN A 24 -3.83 3.02 -17.60
N ASN A 25 -4.53 1.89 -17.50
CA ASN A 25 -5.95 1.83 -17.11
C ASN A 25 -6.20 1.01 -15.84
N PHE A 26 -5.23 0.93 -14.93
CA PHE A 26 -5.36 0.15 -13.69
C PHE A 26 -6.18 0.86 -12.59
N VAL A 27 -6.46 2.16 -12.75
CA VAL A 27 -7.38 2.89 -11.87
C VAL A 27 -8.73 3.05 -12.54
N VAL A 28 -9.62 2.07 -12.36
CA VAL A 28 -10.98 2.12 -12.90
C VAL A 28 -11.82 3.21 -12.23
N ARG A 29 -11.76 3.30 -10.90
CA ARG A 29 -12.47 4.28 -10.06
C ARG A 29 -11.63 4.69 -8.86
N ALA A 30 -11.77 5.95 -8.44
CA ALA A 30 -11.17 6.48 -7.22
C ALA A 30 -12.25 7.10 -6.32
N LEU A 31 -12.12 6.94 -5.01
CA LEU A 31 -12.94 7.57 -3.99
C LEU A 31 -12.03 8.03 -2.85
N ALA A 32 -12.12 9.29 -2.44
CA ALA A 32 -11.44 9.80 -1.25
C ALA A 32 -12.45 9.97 -0.12
N ILE A 33 -12.18 9.39 1.04
CA ILE A 33 -13.05 9.44 2.22
C ILE A 33 -12.28 10.10 3.35
N ASN A 34 -12.83 11.13 3.98
CA ASN A 34 -12.20 11.78 5.13
C ASN A 34 -13.22 12.41 6.05
N THR A 35 -12.80 12.74 7.28
CA THR A 35 -13.56 13.52 8.27
C THR A 35 -13.20 15.00 8.24
N ALA A 36 -12.14 15.38 7.52
CA ALA A 36 -11.68 16.76 7.37
C ALA A 36 -11.97 17.26 5.95
N TRP A 37 -12.84 18.26 5.82
CA TRP A 37 -13.20 18.84 4.53
C TRP A 37 -12.03 19.55 3.86
N SER A 38 -11.17 20.23 4.63
CA SER A 38 -9.98 20.93 4.10
C SER A 38 -9.04 20.01 3.34
N ASP A 39 -8.87 18.77 3.81
CA ASP A 39 -8.04 17.76 3.15
C ASP A 39 -8.66 17.31 1.82
N LEU A 40 -9.97 17.05 1.81
CA LEU A 40 -10.70 16.66 0.60
C LEU A 40 -10.68 17.80 -0.43
N ALA A 41 -10.95 19.03 0.00
CA ALA A 41 -10.91 20.21 -0.85
C ALA A 41 -9.52 20.43 -1.46
N GLY A 42 -8.46 20.06 -0.74
CA GLY A 42 -7.08 20.15 -1.20
C GLY A 42 -6.66 19.14 -2.27
N LEU A 43 -7.49 18.14 -2.60
CA LEU A 43 -7.26 17.24 -3.73
C LEU A 43 -7.55 17.98 -5.05
N THR A 44 -6.81 17.68 -6.10
CA THR A 44 -6.92 18.28 -7.44
C THR A 44 -7.28 17.28 -8.52
N SER A 45 -6.89 16.01 -8.38
CA SER A 45 -6.99 15.01 -9.45
C SER A 45 -8.16 14.03 -9.28
N ILE A 46 -8.67 13.88 -8.06
CA ILE A 46 -9.92 13.17 -7.75
C ILE A 46 -11.09 14.17 -7.85
N PRO A 47 -12.13 13.94 -8.69
CA PRO A 47 -13.27 14.85 -8.83
C PRO A 47 -14.00 15.14 -7.52
N MET A 48 -14.70 16.27 -7.42
CA MET A 48 -15.38 16.67 -6.18
C MET A 48 -16.50 15.69 -5.78
N GLU A 49 -17.20 15.15 -6.76
CA GLU A 49 -18.20 14.10 -6.57
C GLU A 49 -17.62 12.80 -5.99
N ASP A 50 -16.31 12.57 -6.18
CA ASP A 50 -15.50 11.44 -5.70
C ASP A 50 -14.79 11.71 -4.37
N ARG A 51 -15.23 12.74 -3.64
CA ARG A 51 -14.73 13.10 -2.32
C ARG A 51 -15.89 13.04 -1.32
N LEU A 52 -15.82 12.07 -0.42
CA LEU A 52 -16.84 11.82 0.58
C LEU A 52 -16.39 12.32 1.95
N LEU A 53 -17.12 13.30 2.48
CA LEU A 53 -17.02 13.72 3.87
C LEU A 53 -17.85 12.78 4.74
N VAL A 54 -17.28 12.30 5.84
CA VAL A 54 -17.95 11.47 6.85
C VAL A 54 -17.77 12.06 8.25
N GLY A 55 -18.62 11.67 9.19
CA GLY A 55 -18.57 12.10 10.58
C GLY A 55 -18.96 13.56 10.79
N GLU A 56 -19.76 14.14 9.89
CA GLU A 56 -20.18 15.55 9.97
C GLU A 56 -20.88 15.88 11.29
N SER A 57 -21.69 14.94 11.79
CA SER A 57 -22.40 15.07 13.07
C SER A 57 -21.47 15.21 14.27
N LEU A 58 -20.25 14.66 14.18
CA LEU A 58 -19.27 14.61 15.27
C LEU A 58 -18.17 15.67 15.11
N THR A 59 -17.69 15.89 13.89
CA THR A 59 -16.48 16.69 13.62
C THR A 59 -16.78 18.05 13.00
N ARG A 60 -17.98 18.25 12.46
CA ARG A 60 -18.35 19.40 11.64
C ARG A 60 -17.35 19.66 10.50
N GLY A 61 -16.70 18.60 9.99
CA GLY A 61 -15.74 18.67 8.90
C GLY A 61 -14.32 19.11 9.28
N HIS A 62 -13.97 19.15 10.57
CA HIS A 62 -12.63 19.55 11.04
C HIS A 62 -11.67 18.37 11.23
N GLY A 63 -12.13 17.13 11.03
CA GLY A 63 -11.37 15.93 11.33
C GLY A 63 -11.43 15.51 12.79
N ILE A 64 -10.81 14.36 13.07
CA ILE A 64 -10.77 13.73 14.41
C ILE A 64 -9.35 13.70 15.00
N GLY A 65 -8.40 14.38 14.36
CA GLY A 65 -6.98 14.29 14.72
C GLY A 65 -6.45 12.86 14.68
N ALA A 66 -5.70 12.48 15.72
CA ALA A 66 -5.10 11.17 15.88
C ALA A 66 -5.94 10.22 16.77
N ASP A 67 -7.24 10.47 16.94
CA ASP A 67 -8.14 9.57 17.66
C ASP A 67 -8.59 8.42 16.75
N ASN A 68 -7.97 7.25 16.88
CA ASN A 68 -8.25 6.09 16.04
C ASN A 68 -9.57 5.38 16.40
N GLU A 69 -9.97 5.40 17.67
CA GLU A 69 -11.22 4.81 18.16
C GLU A 69 -12.42 5.61 17.65
N LEU A 70 -12.34 6.95 17.71
CA LEU A 70 -13.34 7.82 17.11
C LEU A 70 -13.41 7.64 15.58
N GLY A 71 -12.28 7.37 14.91
CA GLY A 71 -12.24 7.09 13.48
C GLY A 71 -12.98 5.83 13.10
N ALA A 72 -12.80 4.76 13.87
CA ALA A 72 -13.55 3.52 13.69
C ALA A 72 -15.04 3.71 13.97
N LYS A 73 -15.39 4.49 15.00
CA LYS A 73 -16.79 4.83 15.31
C LYS A 73 -17.45 5.60 14.16
N VAL A 74 -16.83 6.67 13.68
CA VAL A 74 -17.34 7.44 12.53
C VAL A 74 -17.54 6.55 11.31
N ALA A 75 -16.56 5.71 10.99
CA ALA A 75 -16.66 4.79 9.85
C ALA A 75 -17.80 3.78 10.01
N THR A 76 -18.08 3.36 11.25
CA THR A 76 -19.18 2.43 11.57
C THR A 76 -20.53 3.14 11.44
N ASP A 77 -20.66 4.34 12.01
CA ASP A 77 -21.90 5.12 11.98
C ASP A 77 -22.29 5.51 10.53
N ASP A 78 -21.29 5.86 9.72
CA ASP A 78 -21.49 6.29 8.33
C ASP A 78 -21.29 5.17 7.28
N ILE A 79 -21.20 3.90 7.70
CA ILE A 79 -20.85 2.80 6.80
C ILE A 79 -21.81 2.65 5.61
N HIS A 80 -23.09 2.94 5.83
CA HIS A 80 -24.10 2.91 4.77
C HIS A 80 -23.94 4.04 3.76
N THR A 81 -23.52 5.22 4.21
CA THR A 81 -23.20 6.36 3.33
C THR A 81 -21.97 6.05 2.48
N ILE A 82 -20.93 5.48 3.10
CA ILE A 82 -19.72 5.04 2.41
C ILE A 82 -20.05 3.99 1.36
N GLN A 83 -20.85 2.99 1.73
CA GLN A 83 -21.29 1.94 0.81
C GLN A 83 -22.08 2.53 -0.36
N ALA A 84 -23.08 3.38 -0.11
CA ALA A 84 -23.87 3.99 -1.19
C ALA A 84 -23.01 4.80 -2.17
N ALA A 85 -21.95 5.45 -1.67
CA ALA A 85 -20.97 6.12 -2.54
C ALA A 85 -20.21 5.12 -3.42
N ILE A 86 -19.78 3.98 -2.88
CA ILE A 86 -19.10 2.92 -3.65
C ILE A 86 -20.06 2.34 -4.69
N ASP A 87 -21.27 1.96 -4.28
CA ASP A 87 -22.29 1.35 -5.14
C ASP A 87 -22.65 2.28 -6.32
N LYS A 88 -22.77 3.59 -6.09
CA LYS A 88 -23.05 4.61 -7.13
C LYS A 88 -22.01 4.62 -8.26
N ARG A 89 -20.76 4.26 -7.97
CA ARG A 89 -19.67 4.23 -8.96
C ARG A 89 -19.66 2.95 -9.79
N GLY A 90 -20.40 1.93 -9.32
CA GLY A 90 -20.40 0.60 -9.85
C GLY A 90 -19.11 -0.15 -9.53
N THR A 91 -19.24 -1.46 -9.39
CA THR A 91 -18.12 -2.39 -9.19
C THR A 91 -17.87 -3.26 -10.44
N TYR A 92 -18.64 -3.04 -11.50
CA TYR A 92 -18.41 -3.69 -12.79
C TYR A 92 -17.00 -3.35 -13.30
N GLN A 93 -16.30 -4.34 -13.86
CA GLN A 93 -14.93 -4.21 -14.40
C GLN A 93 -13.86 -3.88 -13.34
N VAL A 94 -14.14 -4.09 -12.05
CA VAL A 94 -13.14 -3.98 -10.99
C VAL A 94 -12.67 -5.39 -10.65
N ASP A 95 -11.37 -5.67 -10.79
CA ASP A 95 -10.82 -6.97 -10.38
C ASP A 95 -10.51 -7.06 -8.89
N ALA A 96 -10.36 -5.91 -8.21
CA ALA A 96 -10.07 -5.82 -6.79
C ALA A 96 -10.37 -4.44 -6.20
N PHE A 97 -10.69 -4.40 -4.91
CA PHE A 97 -10.66 -3.17 -4.13
C PHE A 97 -9.26 -2.95 -3.56
N LEU A 98 -8.79 -1.70 -3.58
CA LEU A 98 -7.58 -1.29 -2.87
C LEU A 98 -7.94 -0.15 -1.92
N ILE A 99 -7.88 -0.40 -0.62
CA ILE A 99 -8.08 0.59 0.44
C ILE A 99 -6.72 1.11 0.89
N ILE A 100 -6.49 2.41 0.74
CA ILE A 100 -5.21 3.07 1.02
C ILE A 100 -5.37 3.94 2.26
N ALA A 101 -4.54 3.74 3.28
CA ALA A 101 -4.65 4.50 4.53
C ALA A 101 -3.30 4.68 5.24
N GLY A 102 -3.13 5.85 5.85
CA GLY A 102 -2.09 6.08 6.85
C GLY A 102 -2.51 5.44 8.18
N LEU A 103 -1.69 4.55 8.72
CA LEU A 103 -2.04 3.76 9.91
C LEU A 103 -1.81 4.53 11.22
N GLY A 104 -1.01 5.60 11.19
CA GLY A 104 -0.70 6.41 12.37
C GLY A 104 -1.74 7.50 12.71
N GLY A 105 -2.59 7.91 11.76
CA GLY A 105 -3.60 8.96 11.98
C GLY A 105 -4.81 8.48 12.80
N GLY A 106 -5.89 9.28 12.84
CA GLY A 106 -7.17 8.85 13.40
C GLY A 106 -8.10 8.25 12.33
N THR A 107 -8.43 9.05 11.30
CA THR A 107 -9.46 8.72 10.30
C THR A 107 -9.12 7.47 9.48
N GLY A 108 -7.94 7.45 8.85
CA GLY A 108 -7.49 6.32 8.05
C GLY A 108 -7.27 5.07 8.90
N SER A 109 -6.55 5.24 10.01
CA SER A 109 -6.20 4.19 10.97
C SER A 109 -7.42 3.43 11.51
N GLY A 110 -8.46 4.16 11.93
CA GLY A 110 -9.68 3.56 12.47
C GLY A 110 -10.69 3.13 11.41
N GLY A 111 -10.83 3.92 10.33
CA GLY A 111 -11.89 3.70 9.34
C GLY A 111 -11.57 2.68 8.25
N ALA A 112 -10.31 2.56 7.84
CA ALA A 112 -9.93 1.64 6.77
C ALA A 112 -10.22 0.16 7.11
N PRO A 113 -9.93 -0.36 8.33
CA PRO A 113 -10.28 -1.74 8.69
C PRO A 113 -11.80 -1.97 8.73
N VAL A 114 -12.57 -0.99 9.21
CA VAL A 114 -14.04 -1.05 9.25
C VAL A 114 -14.62 -1.16 7.84
N LEU A 115 -14.11 -0.34 6.91
CA LEU A 115 -14.51 -0.40 5.51
C LEU A 115 -14.10 -1.74 4.87
N ALA A 116 -12.87 -2.21 5.10
CA ALA A 116 -12.38 -3.47 4.54
C ALA A 116 -13.26 -4.65 4.94
N ARG A 117 -13.59 -4.75 6.23
CA ARG A 117 -14.54 -5.74 6.76
C ARG A 117 -15.89 -5.68 6.06
N ARG A 118 -16.39 -4.47 5.77
CA ARG A 118 -17.67 -4.29 5.09
C ARG A 118 -17.60 -4.76 3.65
N LEU A 119 -16.56 -4.38 2.91
CA LEU A 119 -16.42 -4.74 1.49
C LEU A 119 -16.28 -6.26 1.32
N LYS A 120 -15.45 -6.93 2.14
CA LYS A 120 -15.29 -8.39 2.10
C LYS A 120 -16.58 -9.17 2.34
N LYS A 121 -17.57 -8.57 3.01
CA LYS A 121 -18.88 -9.19 3.26
C LYS A 121 -19.87 -8.98 2.12
N LEU A 122 -19.65 -7.96 1.28
CA LEU A 122 -20.59 -7.53 0.26
C LEU A 122 -20.18 -7.93 -1.15
N TYR A 123 -18.88 -8.02 -1.39
CA TYR A 123 -18.30 -8.16 -2.72
C TYR A 123 -17.52 -9.47 -2.83
N GLU A 124 -17.50 -10.06 -4.02
CA GLU A 124 -16.73 -11.27 -4.32
C GLU A 124 -15.29 -10.93 -4.68
N GLU A 125 -15.06 -9.73 -5.22
CA GLU A 125 -13.74 -9.22 -5.58
C GLU A 125 -12.85 -9.07 -4.33
N PRO A 126 -11.56 -9.45 -4.43
CA PRO A 126 -10.64 -9.34 -3.31
C PRO A 126 -10.47 -7.89 -2.84
N VAL A 127 -10.37 -7.71 -1.53
CA VAL A 127 -10.17 -6.43 -0.87
C VAL A 127 -8.76 -6.36 -0.32
N TYR A 128 -7.89 -5.60 -0.97
CA TYR A 128 -6.52 -5.35 -0.53
C TYR A 128 -6.39 -4.06 0.27
N GLY A 129 -5.43 -4.04 1.19
CA GLY A 129 -5.02 -2.84 1.91
C GLY A 129 -3.65 -2.36 1.44
N LEU A 130 -3.45 -1.04 1.37
CA LEU A 130 -2.14 -0.39 1.37
C LEU A 130 -2.01 0.45 2.64
N GLY A 131 -1.31 -0.10 3.62
CA GLY A 131 -1.06 0.53 4.91
C GLY A 131 0.26 1.31 4.91
N ILE A 132 0.18 2.60 5.18
CA ILE A 132 1.35 3.48 5.27
C ILE A 132 1.69 3.66 6.75
N LEU A 133 2.86 3.15 7.16
CA LEU A 133 3.36 3.28 8.53
C LEU A 133 3.99 4.67 8.74
N PRO A 134 3.80 5.28 9.93
CA PRO A 134 4.41 6.55 10.25
C PRO A 134 5.93 6.40 10.40
N ALA A 135 6.66 7.50 10.14
CA ALA A 135 8.07 7.59 10.48
C ALA A 135 8.26 7.55 12.01
N LYS A 136 9.42 7.08 12.48
CA LYS A 136 9.68 6.89 13.92
C LYS A 136 9.65 8.20 14.70
N ASP A 137 9.94 9.32 14.03
CA ASP A 137 10.01 10.65 14.65
C ASP A 137 8.71 11.45 14.59
N GLU A 138 7.62 10.90 14.03
CA GLU A 138 6.30 11.55 14.05
C GLU A 138 5.69 11.60 15.46
N GLY A 139 6.09 10.68 16.35
CA GLY A 139 5.68 10.64 17.75
C GLY A 139 5.07 9.31 18.18
N SER A 140 5.04 9.08 19.49
CA SER A 140 4.58 7.82 20.10
C SER A 140 3.10 7.53 19.85
N LEU A 141 2.25 8.57 19.81
CA LEU A 141 0.83 8.43 19.51
C LEU A 141 0.59 7.82 18.12
N TYR A 142 1.30 8.30 17.10
CA TYR A 142 1.18 7.78 15.73
C TYR A 142 1.66 6.33 15.63
N SER A 143 2.74 5.99 16.33
CA SER A 143 3.23 4.61 16.39
C SER A 143 2.24 3.68 17.10
N LEU A 144 1.61 4.13 18.19
CA LEU A 144 0.56 3.38 18.88
C LEU A 144 -0.67 3.16 17.99
N ASN A 145 -1.12 4.20 17.28
CA ASN A 145 -2.23 4.08 16.33
C ASN A 145 -1.89 3.08 15.22
N ALA A 146 -0.67 3.15 14.68
CA ALA A 146 -0.21 2.23 13.65
C ALA A 146 -0.19 0.78 14.15
N ALA A 147 0.27 0.55 15.38
CA ALA A 147 0.25 -0.78 15.99
C ALA A 147 -1.18 -1.35 16.09
N ARG A 148 -2.12 -0.56 16.64
CA ARG A 148 -3.53 -0.97 16.80
C ARG A 148 -4.21 -1.20 15.45
N SER A 149 -4.01 -0.29 14.51
CA SER A 149 -4.60 -0.36 13.18
C SER A 149 -4.05 -1.53 12.39
N LEU A 150 -2.73 -1.75 12.40
CA LEU A 150 -2.09 -2.87 11.71
C LEU A 150 -2.66 -4.22 12.17
N MET A 151 -2.78 -4.43 13.49
CA MET A 151 -3.35 -5.66 14.06
C MET A 151 -4.80 -5.92 13.61
N THR A 152 -5.56 -4.86 13.36
CA THR A 152 -6.93 -4.99 12.88
C THR A 152 -6.94 -5.17 11.37
N PHE A 153 -6.31 -4.26 10.64
CA PHE A 153 -6.40 -4.15 9.19
C PHE A 153 -5.93 -5.41 8.47
N VAL A 154 -4.83 -6.02 8.94
CA VAL A 154 -4.29 -7.25 8.34
C VAL A 154 -5.30 -8.41 8.34
N ASN A 155 -6.21 -8.44 9.31
CA ASN A 155 -7.25 -9.45 9.44
C ASN A 155 -8.53 -9.13 8.64
N GLU A 156 -8.69 -7.88 8.20
CA GLU A 156 -9.90 -7.39 7.52
C GLU A 156 -9.72 -7.24 6.00
N VAL A 157 -8.53 -7.53 5.47
CA VAL A 157 -8.22 -7.54 4.04
C VAL A 157 -7.87 -8.95 3.57
N ASP A 158 -7.88 -9.17 2.26
CA ASP A 158 -7.38 -10.41 1.65
C ASP A 158 -5.86 -10.42 1.53
N ASN A 159 -5.22 -9.25 1.51
CA ASN A 159 -3.77 -9.06 1.65
C ASN A 159 -3.48 -7.60 2.02
N LEU A 160 -2.46 -7.37 2.87
CA LEU A 160 -2.03 -6.04 3.27
C LEU A 160 -0.64 -5.72 2.74
N PHE A 161 -0.56 -4.81 1.77
CA PHE A 161 0.69 -4.17 1.43
C PHE A 161 1.09 -3.17 2.51
N LEU A 162 2.37 -3.17 2.89
CA LEU A 162 2.91 -2.16 3.79
C LEU A 162 3.95 -1.29 3.10
N PHE A 163 3.89 0.00 3.43
CA PHE A 163 4.89 0.99 3.08
C PHE A 163 5.36 1.70 4.34
N ASP A 164 6.66 1.71 4.61
CA ASP A 164 7.25 2.33 5.80
C ASP A 164 7.84 3.70 5.48
N ASN A 165 7.18 4.77 5.92
CA ASN A 165 7.69 6.13 5.71
C ASN A 165 9.10 6.30 6.30
N ASP A 166 9.41 5.62 7.41
CA ASP A 166 10.72 5.69 8.04
C ASP A 166 11.84 5.18 7.11
N ALA A 167 11.59 4.08 6.41
CA ALA A 167 12.55 3.48 5.49
C ALA A 167 12.77 4.32 4.22
N TRP A 168 11.82 5.18 3.87
CA TRP A 168 11.81 5.95 2.62
C TRP A 168 12.12 7.44 2.79
N LYS A 169 12.07 7.95 4.01
CA LYS A 169 12.47 9.31 4.35
C LYS A 169 13.93 9.56 3.97
N LYS A 170 14.19 10.73 3.37
CA LYS A 170 15.54 11.23 3.08
C LYS A 170 15.87 12.36 4.05
N GLY A 171 17.16 12.48 4.40
CA GLY A 171 17.64 13.58 5.24
C GLY A 171 17.70 14.90 4.47
N GLY A 172 17.32 16.00 5.12
CA GLY A 172 17.49 17.36 4.59
C GLY A 172 16.34 17.90 3.73
N GLU A 173 15.28 17.12 3.51
CA GLU A 173 14.08 17.55 2.78
C GLU A 173 13.05 18.20 3.71
N SER A 174 12.21 19.09 3.16
CA SER A 174 11.01 19.52 3.88
C SER A 174 10.00 18.38 3.99
N ILE A 175 9.12 18.43 5.00
CA ILE A 175 8.07 17.42 5.21
C ILE A 175 7.20 17.26 3.94
N LYS A 176 6.90 18.37 3.26
CA LYS A 176 6.08 18.35 2.04
C LYS A 176 6.78 17.64 0.88
N GLU A 177 8.06 17.93 0.65
CA GLU A 177 8.86 17.28 -0.40
C GLU A 177 8.99 15.78 -0.10
N ALA A 178 9.29 15.42 1.16
CA ALA A 178 9.39 14.04 1.58
C ALA A 178 8.10 13.24 1.28
N PHE A 179 6.92 13.82 1.54
CA PHE A 179 5.66 13.15 1.20
C PHE A 179 5.42 13.01 -0.30
N ILE A 180 5.80 14.01 -1.12
CA ILE A 180 5.69 13.91 -2.57
C ILE A 180 6.58 12.79 -3.09
N ASP A 181 7.84 12.77 -2.67
CA ASP A 181 8.81 11.75 -3.05
C ASP A 181 8.35 10.35 -2.62
N ILE A 182 7.85 10.21 -1.39
CA ILE A 182 7.32 8.94 -0.88
C ILE A 182 6.12 8.49 -1.73
N ASN A 183 5.17 9.38 -2.02
CA ASN A 183 4.01 9.04 -2.83
C ASN A 183 4.43 8.62 -4.25
N ASP A 184 5.43 9.27 -4.83
CA ASP A 184 6.01 8.90 -6.13
C ASP A 184 6.66 7.50 -6.08
N GLU A 185 7.37 7.16 -5.00
CA GLU A 185 7.92 5.82 -4.80
C GLU A 185 6.82 4.75 -4.66
N ILE A 186 5.72 5.07 -3.96
CA ILE A 186 4.56 4.19 -3.87
C ILE A 186 3.98 3.96 -5.27
N VAL A 187 3.51 5.01 -5.94
CA VAL A 187 2.75 4.85 -7.20
C VAL A 187 3.59 4.28 -8.32
N ARG A 188 4.92 4.51 -8.34
CA ARG A 188 5.79 3.89 -9.34
C ARG A 188 5.83 2.36 -9.22
N ARG A 189 5.88 1.83 -7.99
CA ARG A 189 5.89 0.38 -7.73
C ARG A 189 4.53 -0.23 -8.02
N PHE A 190 3.51 0.30 -7.38
CA PHE A 190 2.16 -0.24 -7.49
C PHE A 190 1.55 0.00 -8.88
N GLY A 191 1.92 1.08 -9.56
CA GLY A 191 1.47 1.35 -10.93
C GLY A 191 1.99 0.32 -11.94
N ILE A 192 3.25 -0.13 -11.81
CA ILE A 192 3.75 -1.25 -12.62
C ILE A 192 3.09 -2.57 -12.20
N LEU A 193 2.93 -2.83 -10.90
CA LEU A 193 2.31 -4.06 -10.40
C LEU A 193 0.86 -4.24 -10.92
N PHE A 194 0.03 -3.20 -10.79
CA PHE A 194 -1.37 -3.24 -11.20
C PHE A 194 -1.53 -2.97 -12.70
N GLY A 195 -0.69 -2.13 -13.29
CA GLY A 195 -0.70 -1.84 -14.73
C GLY A 195 -0.34 -3.03 -15.60
N ALA A 196 0.50 -3.95 -15.10
CA ALA A 196 0.85 -5.17 -15.82
C ALA A 196 -0.40 -6.01 -16.15
N GLY A 197 -1.35 -6.12 -15.21
CA GLY A 197 -2.58 -6.90 -15.37
C GLY A 197 -3.57 -6.38 -16.42
N GLU A 198 -3.41 -5.14 -16.89
CA GLU A 198 -4.32 -4.46 -17.83
C GLU A 198 -3.78 -4.37 -19.26
N SER A 199 -2.60 -4.94 -19.51
CA SER A 199 -1.91 -4.75 -20.78
C SER A 199 -2.52 -5.58 -21.91
N ASN A 200 -3.04 -4.90 -22.95
CA ASN A 200 -3.47 -5.53 -24.22
C ASN A 200 -2.32 -5.68 -25.24
N GLU A 201 -1.10 -5.31 -24.87
CA GLU A 201 0.08 -5.27 -25.75
C GLU A 201 0.73 -6.66 -25.89
N VAL A 202 1.39 -6.89 -27.04
CA VAL A 202 2.06 -8.18 -27.32
C VAL A 202 3.37 -8.27 -26.54
N GLY A 203 3.35 -8.96 -25.40
CA GLY A 203 4.53 -9.45 -24.68
C GLY A 203 4.81 -10.93 -24.97
N GLN A 204 5.97 -11.44 -24.55
CA GLN A 204 6.29 -12.87 -24.67
C GLN A 204 5.58 -13.71 -23.58
N LEU A 205 5.26 -13.09 -22.43
CA LEU A 205 4.55 -13.67 -21.28
C LEU A 205 3.90 -12.53 -20.47
N VAL A 206 2.84 -11.91 -20.96
CA VAL A 206 2.21 -10.76 -20.27
C VAL A 206 1.61 -11.22 -18.96
N VAL A 207 1.90 -10.50 -17.87
CA VAL A 207 1.27 -10.74 -16.55
C VAL A 207 -0.19 -10.30 -16.61
N ASP A 208 -1.11 -11.16 -16.20
CA ASP A 208 -2.54 -10.81 -16.07
C ASP A 208 -2.90 -10.44 -14.62
N ALA A 209 -4.10 -9.87 -14.42
CA ALA A 209 -4.62 -9.59 -13.08
C ALA A 209 -4.71 -10.86 -12.21
N ALA A 210 -4.93 -12.03 -12.82
CA ALA A 210 -5.05 -13.31 -12.12
C ALA A 210 -3.71 -13.75 -11.50
N GLU A 211 -2.55 -13.46 -12.11
CA GLU A 211 -1.24 -13.72 -11.53
C GLU A 211 -1.00 -12.90 -10.27
N VAL A 212 -1.40 -11.62 -10.29
CA VAL A 212 -1.33 -10.74 -9.10
C VAL A 212 -2.24 -11.28 -8.00
N ILE A 213 -3.50 -11.57 -8.31
CA ILE A 213 -4.49 -12.11 -7.36
C ILE A 213 -4.01 -13.43 -6.76
N ASN A 214 -3.54 -14.37 -7.58
CA ASN A 214 -3.07 -15.69 -7.12
C ASN A 214 -1.81 -15.62 -6.26
N THR A 215 -0.96 -14.60 -6.49
CA THR A 215 0.22 -14.34 -5.67
C THR A 215 -0.18 -13.77 -4.31
N LEU A 216 -1.18 -12.90 -4.25
CA LEU A 216 -1.67 -12.31 -2.99
C LEU A 216 -2.57 -13.25 -2.19
N LYS A 217 -3.14 -14.27 -2.85
CA LYS A 217 -3.97 -15.31 -2.24
C LYS A 217 -3.18 -16.07 -1.17
N GLY A 218 -3.71 -16.12 0.05
CA GLY A 218 -3.03 -16.62 1.25
C GLY A 218 -2.98 -15.57 2.35
N GLY A 219 -3.06 -14.30 1.96
CA GLY A 219 -3.16 -13.16 2.87
C GLY A 219 -1.89 -12.84 3.60
N GLY A 220 -2.04 -12.25 4.78
CA GLY A 220 -0.92 -11.67 5.52
C GLY A 220 -0.40 -10.40 4.86
N ILE A 221 0.91 -10.20 4.97
CA ILE A 221 1.58 -8.97 4.57
C ILE A 221 2.41 -9.18 3.31
N SER A 222 2.41 -8.16 2.46
CA SER A 222 3.22 -8.14 1.24
C SER A 222 4.15 -6.92 1.19
N THR A 223 5.30 -7.11 0.54
CA THR A 223 6.30 -6.07 0.28
C THR A 223 6.73 -6.09 -1.18
N ILE A 224 7.22 -4.95 -1.68
CA ILE A 224 7.67 -4.82 -3.06
C ILE A 224 9.11 -4.33 -3.13
N GLY A 225 9.94 -5.10 -3.85
CA GLY A 225 11.25 -4.68 -4.34
C GLY A 225 11.16 -4.07 -5.73
N TYR A 226 12.03 -3.10 -6.02
CA TYR A 226 12.06 -2.39 -7.30
C TYR A 226 13.49 -2.02 -7.71
N ALA A 227 13.80 -2.20 -8.98
CA ALA A 227 14.99 -1.65 -9.61
C ALA A 227 14.69 -1.21 -11.03
N SER A 228 15.44 -0.22 -11.52
CA SER A 228 15.33 0.28 -12.89
C SER A 228 16.69 0.68 -13.42
N GLU A 229 16.79 0.75 -14.74
CA GLU A 229 17.86 1.40 -15.49
C GLU A 229 17.32 2.07 -16.75
N GLU A 230 17.98 3.13 -17.17
CA GLU A 230 17.70 3.82 -18.43
C GLU A 230 18.34 3.04 -19.59
N ILE A 231 17.67 3.02 -20.74
CA ILE A 231 18.15 2.31 -21.93
C ILE A 231 19.20 3.19 -22.62
N GLU A 232 20.43 2.67 -22.74
CA GLU A 232 21.46 3.36 -23.51
C GLU A 232 21.07 3.46 -24.99
N ASN A 233 21.13 4.67 -25.54
CA ASN A 233 20.71 4.98 -26.90
C ASN A 233 21.73 4.49 -27.96
N LYS A 234 21.96 3.17 -28.03
CA LYS A 234 22.89 2.53 -29.00
C LYS A 234 22.27 2.32 -30.39
N GLY A 235 21.03 2.78 -30.61
CA GLY A 235 20.19 2.46 -31.77
C GLY A 235 20.74 2.90 -33.13
N PHE A 236 21.57 3.94 -33.20
CA PHE A 236 22.05 4.45 -34.49
C PHE A 236 23.12 3.55 -35.14
N PHE A 237 24.04 2.99 -34.35
CA PHE A 237 25.09 2.08 -34.87
C PHE A 237 24.62 0.62 -34.98
N LYS A 238 23.51 0.25 -34.31
CA LYS A 238 23.04 -1.14 -34.27
C LYS A 238 22.41 -1.60 -35.60
N LYS A 239 21.77 -0.70 -36.36
CA LYS A 239 21.04 -1.03 -37.59
C LYS A 239 21.93 -1.32 -38.81
N LEU A 240 23.23 -1.01 -38.75
CA LEU A 240 24.14 -1.04 -39.91
C LEU A 240 24.93 -2.36 -40.08
N PHE A 241 25.00 -3.22 -39.07
CA PHE A 241 25.79 -4.46 -39.11
C PHE A 241 24.95 -5.67 -38.69
N GLY A 242 24.55 -6.48 -39.69
CA GLY A 242 23.59 -7.59 -39.62
C GLY A 242 24.14 -8.95 -39.16
N LYS A 243 24.74 -9.03 -37.97
CA LYS A 243 24.94 -10.29 -37.23
C LYS A 243 24.73 -10.00 -35.74
N LYS A 244 23.51 -10.18 -35.20
CA LYS A 244 23.15 -9.63 -33.87
C LYS A 244 22.27 -10.44 -32.92
N ASP A 245 21.50 -11.42 -33.40
CA ASP A 245 20.39 -11.94 -32.59
C ASP A 245 20.80 -12.67 -31.31
N THR A 246 21.96 -13.36 -31.27
CA THR A 246 22.38 -14.14 -30.07
C THR A 246 23.08 -13.31 -29.00
N ILE A 247 23.82 -12.27 -29.37
CA ILE A 247 24.53 -11.40 -28.41
C ILE A 247 23.52 -10.48 -27.71
N ASP A 248 22.52 -9.99 -28.45
CA ASP A 248 21.45 -9.15 -27.92
C ASP A 248 20.55 -9.92 -26.94
N ASP A 249 20.24 -11.19 -27.25
CA ASP A 249 19.51 -12.10 -26.35
C ASP A 249 20.24 -12.28 -25.02
N LEU A 250 21.57 -12.45 -25.03
CA LEU A 250 22.35 -12.62 -23.79
C LEU A 250 22.43 -11.32 -22.96
N GLU A 251 22.56 -10.17 -23.61
CA GLU A 251 22.60 -8.85 -22.96
C GLU A 251 21.26 -8.57 -22.24
N THR A 252 20.13 -8.77 -22.94
CA THR A 252 18.79 -8.58 -22.36
C THR A 252 18.50 -9.54 -21.20
N VAL A 253 18.89 -10.82 -21.30
CA VAL A 253 18.81 -11.79 -20.18
C VAL A 253 19.61 -11.31 -18.96
N THR A 254 20.84 -10.85 -19.18
CA THR A 254 21.73 -10.39 -18.10
C THR A 254 21.17 -9.16 -17.41
N ARG A 255 20.59 -8.22 -18.18
CA ARG A 255 19.92 -7.05 -17.63
C ARG A 255 18.74 -7.42 -16.74
N ILE A 256 17.81 -8.26 -17.23
CA ILE A 256 16.63 -8.67 -16.44
C ILE A 256 17.04 -9.36 -15.15
N THR A 257 17.98 -10.30 -15.21
CA THR A 257 18.47 -11.00 -14.01
C THR A 257 19.18 -10.06 -13.04
N SER A 258 19.95 -9.09 -13.54
CA SER A 258 20.59 -8.05 -12.73
C SER A 258 19.57 -7.13 -12.05
N LEU A 259 18.56 -6.66 -12.79
CA LEU A 259 17.47 -5.82 -12.27
C LEU A 259 16.68 -6.55 -11.18
N VAL A 260 16.30 -7.82 -11.41
CA VAL A 260 15.60 -8.61 -10.39
C VAL A 260 16.46 -8.75 -9.13
N ARG A 261 17.75 -9.08 -9.27
CA ARG A 261 18.66 -9.15 -8.11
C ARG A 261 18.74 -7.82 -7.35
N ARG A 262 18.81 -6.70 -8.07
CA ARG A 262 18.81 -5.36 -7.47
C ARG A 262 17.47 -5.03 -6.81
N ALA A 263 16.35 -5.47 -7.36
CA ALA A 263 15.03 -5.26 -6.78
C ALA A 263 14.87 -6.04 -5.46
N VAL A 264 15.37 -7.28 -5.40
CA VAL A 264 15.38 -8.11 -4.19
C VAL A 264 16.32 -7.55 -3.10
N ALA A 265 17.53 -7.14 -3.48
CA ALA A 265 18.52 -6.62 -2.53
C ALA A 265 18.33 -5.13 -2.18
N GLY A 266 17.48 -4.44 -2.93
CA GLY A 266 17.23 -3.01 -2.81
C GLY A 266 16.31 -2.68 -1.64
N ARG A 267 15.98 -1.39 -1.55
CA ARG A 267 15.01 -0.91 -0.55
C ARG A 267 13.62 -1.39 -0.91
N LEU A 268 13.02 -2.17 -0.01
CA LEU A 268 11.66 -2.69 -0.11
C LEU A 268 10.64 -1.64 0.40
N THR A 269 9.36 -1.78 0.04
CA THR A 269 8.30 -0.90 0.58
C THR A 269 8.20 -1.02 2.10
N ILE A 270 8.33 -2.23 2.63
CA ILE A 270 8.57 -2.52 4.05
C ILE A 270 9.83 -3.39 4.16
N PRO A 271 10.89 -2.95 4.88
CA PRO A 271 12.07 -3.79 5.10
C PRO A 271 11.73 -5.06 5.87
N CYS A 272 12.11 -6.22 5.33
CA CYS A 272 11.85 -7.53 5.92
C CYS A 272 12.82 -8.60 5.42
N ASP A 273 12.80 -9.78 6.05
CA ASP A 273 13.43 -10.97 5.48
C ASP A 273 12.52 -11.60 4.41
N VAL A 274 12.89 -11.38 3.14
CA VAL A 274 12.16 -11.91 1.98
C VAL A 274 12.19 -13.44 1.88
N THR A 275 13.13 -14.12 2.55
CA THR A 275 13.17 -15.59 2.55
C THR A 275 11.94 -16.20 3.24
N THR A 276 11.24 -15.43 4.08
CA THR A 276 10.00 -15.86 4.74
C THR A 276 8.77 -15.85 3.82
N ALA A 277 8.86 -15.26 2.63
CA ALA A 277 7.73 -15.14 1.72
C ALA A 277 7.14 -16.50 1.32
N GLU A 278 5.80 -16.55 1.20
CA GLU A 278 5.06 -17.74 0.75
C GLU A 278 4.95 -17.79 -0.77
N LYS A 279 4.91 -16.62 -1.41
CA LYS A 279 4.80 -16.49 -2.86
C LYS A 279 5.58 -15.30 -3.34
N ALA A 280 5.99 -15.35 -4.60
CA ALA A 280 6.56 -14.19 -5.27
C ALA A 280 6.04 -14.01 -6.70
N LEU A 281 6.04 -12.77 -7.16
CA LEU A 281 5.73 -12.40 -8.55
C LEU A 281 6.80 -11.44 -9.07
N ILE A 282 7.41 -11.80 -10.20
CA ILE A 282 8.37 -10.95 -10.92
C ILE A 282 7.68 -10.28 -12.10
N ILE A 283 7.76 -8.96 -12.21
CA ILE A 283 7.30 -8.21 -13.38
C ILE A 283 8.50 -7.47 -13.98
N ALA A 284 8.81 -7.73 -15.25
CA ALA A 284 9.79 -6.96 -16.01
C ALA A 284 9.08 -5.98 -16.94
N ALA A 285 9.23 -4.68 -16.71
CA ALA A 285 8.53 -3.64 -17.47
C ALA A 285 9.49 -2.78 -18.29
N GLY A 286 9.16 -2.54 -19.57
CA GLY A 286 10.02 -1.77 -20.50
C GLY A 286 9.66 -2.02 -21.97
N PRO A 287 10.40 -1.45 -22.93
CA PRO A 287 10.17 -1.68 -24.35
C PRO A 287 10.25 -3.17 -24.70
N PRO A 288 9.36 -3.71 -25.56
CA PRO A 288 9.33 -5.14 -25.88
C PRO A 288 10.67 -5.72 -26.35
N THR A 289 11.47 -4.94 -27.09
CA THR A 289 12.81 -5.34 -27.57
C THR A 289 13.83 -5.51 -26.44
N GLU A 290 13.55 -4.95 -25.27
CA GLU A 290 14.43 -4.96 -24.12
C GLU A 290 13.98 -5.99 -23.06
N LEU A 291 12.86 -6.68 -23.28
CA LEU A 291 12.33 -7.70 -22.38
C LEU A 291 12.71 -9.10 -22.87
N ASN A 292 13.04 -9.99 -21.93
CA ASN A 292 13.50 -11.34 -22.27
C ASN A 292 12.93 -12.40 -21.33
N ARG A 293 12.14 -13.33 -21.88
CA ARG A 293 11.55 -14.46 -21.15
C ARG A 293 12.58 -15.32 -20.43
N LYS A 294 13.73 -15.63 -21.04
CA LYS A 294 14.78 -16.46 -20.40
C LYS A 294 15.35 -15.77 -19.16
N GLY A 295 15.41 -14.44 -19.16
CA GLY A 295 15.84 -13.65 -18.01
C GLY A 295 14.85 -13.77 -16.85
N ILE A 296 13.55 -13.71 -17.13
CA ILE A 296 12.48 -13.89 -16.15
C ILE A 296 12.50 -15.32 -15.58
N GLU A 297 12.57 -16.36 -16.42
CA GLU A 297 12.59 -17.75 -15.96
C GLU A 297 13.81 -18.06 -15.08
N LYS A 298 15.02 -17.59 -15.45
CA LYS A 298 16.21 -17.74 -14.61
C LYS A 298 16.05 -17.04 -13.25
N SER A 299 15.45 -15.85 -13.25
CA SER A 299 15.15 -15.12 -12.03
C SER A 299 14.12 -15.86 -11.16
N LYS A 300 13.08 -16.45 -11.76
CA LYS A 300 12.07 -17.26 -11.05
C LYS A 300 12.70 -18.41 -10.29
N MET A 301 13.53 -19.23 -10.97
CA MET A 301 14.25 -20.35 -10.33
C MET A 301 15.08 -19.88 -9.13
N ARG A 302 15.78 -18.76 -9.28
CA ARG A 302 16.61 -18.22 -8.18
C ARG A 302 15.79 -17.72 -7.00
N ILE A 303 14.63 -17.11 -7.24
CA ILE A 303 13.74 -16.69 -6.16
C ILE A 303 13.10 -17.91 -5.50
N GLU A 304 12.71 -18.92 -6.27
CA GLU A 304 12.11 -20.15 -5.76
C GLU A 304 13.05 -20.92 -4.81
N GLU A 305 14.35 -20.89 -5.08
CA GLU A 305 15.38 -21.42 -4.17
C GLU A 305 15.58 -20.57 -2.90
N MET A 306 15.21 -19.29 -2.94
CA MET A 306 15.45 -18.32 -1.86
C MET A 306 14.29 -18.22 -0.86
N ILE A 307 13.04 -18.32 -1.32
CA ILE A 307 11.87 -18.08 -0.49
C ILE A 307 11.29 -19.38 0.08
N ARG A 308 10.60 -19.27 1.22
CA ARG A 308 10.00 -20.39 1.95
C ARG A 308 8.95 -21.13 1.12
N GLY A 309 8.07 -20.39 0.44
CA GLY A 309 7.07 -21.00 -0.42
C GLY A 309 7.55 -21.11 -1.86
N LYS A 310 7.37 -22.27 -2.48
CA LYS A 310 7.95 -22.57 -3.81
C LYS A 310 7.11 -22.03 -4.99
N GLU A 311 6.20 -21.10 -4.74
CA GLU A 311 5.34 -20.54 -5.78
C GLU A 311 5.88 -19.19 -6.26
N VAL A 312 6.55 -19.20 -7.41
CA VAL A 312 7.06 -17.99 -8.07
C VAL A 312 6.44 -17.83 -9.46
N ARG A 313 5.70 -16.73 -9.64
CA ARG A 313 5.13 -16.31 -10.93
C ARG A 313 6.00 -15.24 -11.56
N GLY A 314 5.80 -14.99 -12.84
CA GLY A 314 6.43 -13.84 -13.46
C GLY A 314 6.22 -13.74 -14.95
N GLY A 315 6.27 -12.49 -15.41
CA GLY A 315 6.02 -12.14 -16.79
C GLY A 315 6.52 -10.74 -17.13
N ASP A 316 6.23 -10.33 -18.35
CA ASP A 316 6.57 -9.03 -18.89
C ASP A 316 5.40 -8.04 -18.81
N PHE A 317 5.77 -6.75 -18.75
CA PHE A 317 4.86 -5.64 -18.93
C PHE A 317 5.42 -4.72 -20.04
N PRO A 318 5.03 -4.97 -21.30
CA PRO A 318 5.53 -4.20 -22.43
C PRO A 318 5.10 -2.72 -22.38
N LEU A 319 6.07 -1.82 -22.45
CA LEU A 319 5.92 -0.37 -22.49
C LEU A 319 6.62 0.17 -23.74
N PRO A 320 5.97 0.19 -24.92
CA PRO A 320 6.62 0.50 -26.21
C PRO A 320 7.33 1.85 -26.28
N ARG A 321 6.88 2.84 -25.49
CA ARG A 321 7.46 4.19 -25.41
C ARG A 321 8.33 4.39 -24.17
N GLY A 322 8.61 3.34 -23.42
CA GLY A 322 9.45 3.39 -22.23
C GLY A 322 10.90 3.73 -22.57
N GLN A 323 11.52 4.56 -21.74
CA GLN A 323 12.97 4.86 -21.84
C GLN A 323 13.79 4.04 -20.84
N HIS A 324 13.12 3.20 -20.05
CA HIS A 324 13.69 2.46 -18.96
C HIS A 324 13.27 0.99 -19.03
N VAL A 325 14.11 0.12 -18.48
CA VAL A 325 13.75 -1.24 -18.11
C VAL A 325 13.74 -1.32 -16.59
N SER A 326 12.67 -1.85 -16.04
CA SER A 326 12.47 -2.00 -14.60
C SER A 326 12.07 -3.42 -14.25
N ALA A 327 12.42 -3.84 -13.04
CA ALA A 327 11.96 -5.08 -12.45
C ALA A 327 11.28 -4.78 -11.12
N ILE A 328 10.10 -5.38 -10.95
CA ILE A 328 9.38 -5.47 -9.69
C ILE A 328 9.41 -6.90 -9.19
N VAL A 329 9.61 -7.04 -7.88
CA VAL A 329 9.45 -8.32 -7.19
C VAL A 329 8.49 -8.11 -6.03
N LEU A 330 7.29 -8.66 -6.17
CA LEU A 330 6.32 -8.76 -5.09
C LEU A 330 6.64 -10.00 -4.26
N PHE A 331 6.77 -9.84 -2.95
CA PHE A 331 6.84 -10.93 -1.98
C PHE A 331 5.57 -10.91 -1.13
N ALA A 332 4.78 -11.98 -1.18
CA ALA A 332 3.54 -12.12 -0.43
C ALA A 332 3.68 -13.13 0.72
N GLY A 333 2.98 -12.87 1.83
CA GLY A 333 3.01 -13.72 3.02
C GLY A 333 4.35 -13.66 3.76
N VAL A 334 4.99 -12.49 3.79
CA VAL A 334 6.23 -12.30 4.58
C VAL A 334 5.91 -12.22 6.07
N SER A 335 6.76 -12.79 6.92
CA SER A 335 6.50 -12.90 8.37
C SER A 335 7.57 -12.29 9.27
N ASP A 336 8.83 -12.21 8.83
CA ASP A 336 9.88 -11.56 9.64
C ASP A 336 10.08 -10.10 9.22
N ILE A 337 9.32 -9.22 9.88
CA ILE A 337 9.29 -7.78 9.63
C ILE A 337 9.67 -7.04 10.91
N PRO A 338 10.93 -6.57 11.05
CA PRO A 338 11.40 -5.89 12.27
C PRO A 338 10.53 -4.72 12.70
N ARG A 339 10.08 -3.90 11.75
CA ARG A 339 9.21 -2.75 12.02
C ARG A 339 7.88 -3.12 12.68
N ILE A 340 7.33 -4.30 12.37
CA ILE A 340 6.08 -4.77 12.99
C ILE A 340 6.34 -5.20 14.44
N LYS A 341 7.47 -5.87 14.70
CA LYS A 341 7.88 -6.24 16.06
C LYS A 341 8.00 -4.99 16.95
N GLU A 342 8.67 -3.95 16.45
CA GLU A 342 8.76 -2.65 17.14
C GLU A 342 7.37 -2.05 17.46
N LEU A 343 6.46 -2.04 16.47
CA LEU A 343 5.10 -1.52 16.69
C LEU A 343 4.30 -2.36 17.69
N GLN A 344 4.47 -3.68 17.67
CA GLN A 344 3.81 -4.57 18.63
C GLN A 344 4.31 -4.33 20.06
N GLU A 345 5.61 -4.12 20.25
CA GLU A 345 6.21 -3.76 21.54
C GLU A 345 5.65 -2.43 22.06
N ILE A 346 5.63 -1.39 21.21
CA ILE A 346 5.03 -0.09 21.54
C ILE A 346 3.55 -0.24 21.94
N GLY A 347 2.80 -1.06 21.19
CA GLY A 347 1.40 -1.34 21.48
C GLY A 347 1.20 -2.04 22.82
N ALA A 348 2.02 -3.04 23.14
CA ALA A 348 1.97 -3.78 24.39
C ALA A 348 2.30 -2.88 25.60
N GLU A 349 3.39 -2.12 25.53
CA GLU A 349 3.78 -1.18 26.59
C GLU A 349 2.71 -0.12 26.85
N ALA A 350 2.09 0.41 25.78
CA ALA A 350 1.03 1.40 25.92
C ALA A 350 -0.22 0.80 26.58
N GLN A 351 -0.60 -0.44 26.25
CA GLN A 351 -1.72 -1.12 26.89
C GLN A 351 -1.48 -1.35 28.38
N GLU A 352 -0.26 -1.73 28.77
CA GLU A 352 0.11 -1.89 30.19
C GLU A 352 0.04 -0.56 30.94
N LYS A 353 0.60 0.52 30.38
CA LYS A 353 0.54 1.87 30.97
C LYS A 353 -0.90 2.35 31.15
N ILE A 354 -1.76 2.13 30.16
CA ILE A 354 -3.18 2.52 30.24
C ILE A 354 -3.89 1.76 31.36
N LYS A 355 -3.63 0.45 31.52
CA LYS A 355 -4.22 -0.35 32.60
C LYS A 355 -3.82 0.19 33.97
N VAL A 356 -2.53 0.45 34.19
CA VAL A 356 -2.02 1.00 35.46
C VAL A 356 -2.67 2.34 35.78
N VAL A 357 -2.63 3.30 34.84
CA VAL A 357 -3.21 4.63 35.04
C VAL A 357 -4.73 4.55 35.29
N SER A 358 -5.44 3.66 34.60
CA SER A 358 -6.88 3.48 34.83
C SER A 358 -7.19 2.94 36.23
N SER A 359 -6.40 1.98 36.72
CA SER A 359 -6.56 1.44 38.07
C SER A 359 -6.21 2.45 39.16
N GLU A 360 -5.15 3.25 38.96
CA GLU A 360 -4.77 4.32 39.89
C GLU A 360 -5.86 5.39 39.96
N LYS A 361 -6.38 5.85 38.81
CA LYS A 361 -7.49 6.81 38.75
C LYS A 361 -8.76 6.28 39.40
N GLU A 362 -9.09 5.00 39.21
CA GLU A 362 -10.24 4.38 39.85
C GLU A 362 -10.08 4.35 41.37
N GLN A 363 -8.88 4.02 41.87
CA GLN A 363 -8.57 4.07 43.31
C GLN A 363 -8.65 5.50 43.87
N GLU A 364 -8.02 6.48 43.21
CA GLU A 364 -8.10 7.89 43.60
C GLU A 364 -9.55 8.39 43.62
N TYR A 365 -10.36 8.00 42.63
CA TYR A 365 -11.77 8.39 42.55
C TYR A 365 -12.59 7.77 43.69
N ILE A 366 -12.36 6.49 44.00
CA ILE A 366 -12.98 5.80 45.14
C ILE A 366 -12.59 6.47 46.46
N GLU A 367 -11.32 6.81 46.66
CA GLU A 367 -10.86 7.54 47.85
C GLU A 367 -11.50 8.93 47.97
N LEU A 368 -11.55 9.68 46.86
CA LEU A 368 -12.18 10.99 46.80
C LEU A 368 -13.68 10.91 47.17
N LEU A 369 -14.41 9.94 46.64
CA LEU A 369 -15.83 9.75 46.94
C LEU A 369 -16.07 9.27 48.38
N ASN A 370 -15.22 8.38 48.90
CA ASN A 370 -15.34 7.87 50.27
C ASN A 370 -14.91 8.90 51.34
N SER A 371 -14.10 9.90 50.98
CA SER A 371 -13.68 10.97 51.89
C SER A 371 -14.82 11.94 52.26
N ASN A 372 -15.89 12.02 51.46
CA ASN A 372 -17.04 12.90 51.66
C ASN A 372 -18.33 12.11 51.96
N GLY A 373 -18.38 11.42 53.10
CA GLY A 373 -19.53 10.61 53.56
C GLY A 373 -20.84 11.36 53.85
N ALA A 374 -21.05 12.57 53.33
CA ALA A 374 -22.19 13.44 53.68
C ALA A 374 -22.97 14.01 52.48
N ILE A 375 -22.58 13.74 51.23
CA ILE A 375 -23.27 14.30 50.05
C ILE A 375 -23.88 13.17 49.22
N LYS A 376 -25.21 13.16 49.11
CA LYS A 376 -25.91 12.28 48.18
C LYS A 376 -25.76 12.81 46.74
N PRO A 377 -25.49 11.94 45.75
CA PRO A 377 -25.49 12.35 44.35
C PRO A 377 -26.85 12.89 43.92
N LEU A 378 -26.82 13.77 42.91
CA LEU A 378 -28.00 14.51 42.42
C LEU A 378 -28.97 13.65 41.59
N PHE A 379 -28.58 12.43 41.21
CA PHE A 379 -29.37 11.48 40.44
C PHE A 379 -29.13 10.05 40.95
#